data_AF-L1J266-F1
#
_entry.id   AF-L1J266-F1
#
_cell.length_a   1.000
_cell.length_b   1.000
_cell.length_c   1.000
_cell.angle_alpha   90.00
_cell.angle_beta   90.00
_cell.angle_gamma   90.00
#
_symmetry.space_group_name_H-M   'P 1'
#
loop_
_entity.id
_entity.type
_entity.pdbx_description
1 polymer ?
#
loop_
_entity_poly.entity_id
_entity_poly.type
_entity_poly.pdbx_seq_one_letter_code
_entity_poly.pdbx_strand_id
1 'polypeptide(L)'
;MFSDSPSARTPTIELSQQMAREYHQMSNDALLMYVAQGDHDAHRERLLREIMVVDNVTWKDAHKRLNEMEAASKRGMFIATVPFKTGIALGVVGSIAAVPLVFQLDTALWFNEYFVTADVAEPEDLETWLEVGAWTWNWMEPPIGQLSFLLLCLQFARNQMLNYGAKPYTARLKQYRAGRLCGLYPQYSRSIVSEFAMSCKWHD
;
A
#
# COMPACT_ATOMS: atom_id res chain seq x y z
N MET A 1 12.37 -37.50 41.01
CA MET A 1 13.61 -37.71 40.25
C MET A 1 13.18 -38.18 38.87
N PHE A 2 12.93 -37.23 37.96
CA PHE A 2 12.49 -37.55 36.60
C PHE A 2 13.72 -38.00 35.81
N SER A 3 13.66 -39.22 35.27
CA SER A 3 14.69 -39.77 34.40
C SER A 3 14.60 -39.06 33.05
N ASP A 4 15.54 -38.13 32.80
CA ASP A 4 15.82 -37.57 31.48
C ASP A 4 16.39 -38.69 30.59
N SER A 5 15.51 -39.55 30.09
CA SER A 5 15.85 -40.34 28.91
C SER A 5 15.71 -39.41 27.70
N PRO A 6 16.79 -39.11 26.95
CA PRO A 6 16.69 -38.25 25.79
C PRO A 6 15.74 -38.91 24.79
N SER A 7 14.55 -38.34 24.64
CA SER A 7 13.60 -38.76 23.61
C SER A 7 14.33 -38.74 22.27
N ALA A 8 14.14 -39.75 21.42
CA ALA A 8 14.88 -39.98 20.17
C ALA A 8 14.67 -38.90 19.08
N ARG A 9 14.27 -37.69 19.45
CA ARG A 9 13.90 -36.58 18.57
C ARG A 9 14.33 -35.19 19.06
N THR A 10 15.16 -35.08 20.10
CA THR A 10 15.72 -33.77 20.47
C THR A 10 16.92 -33.46 19.57
N PRO A 11 16.91 -32.34 18.82
CA PRO A 11 18.02 -31.97 17.96
C PRO A 11 19.29 -31.74 18.80
N THR A 12 20.43 -32.24 18.33
CA THR A 12 21.72 -32.02 19.00
C THR A 12 22.21 -30.59 18.77
N ILE A 13 23.13 -30.12 19.62
CA ILE A 13 23.72 -28.79 19.50
C ILE A 13 24.48 -28.67 18.19
N GLU A 14 25.19 -29.72 17.79
CA GLU A 14 25.99 -29.77 16.56
C GLU A 14 25.09 -29.64 15.32
N LEU A 15 23.94 -30.34 15.30
CA LEU A 15 22.97 -30.23 14.21
C LEU A 15 22.39 -28.82 14.13
N SER A 16 22.11 -28.21 15.29
CA SER A 16 21.56 -26.85 15.38
C SER A 16 22.56 -25.78 14.94
N GLN A 17 23.87 -26.03 15.08
CA GLN A 17 24.93 -25.14 14.59
C GLN A 17 25.05 -25.16 13.06
N GLN A 18 24.69 -26.27 12.40
CA GLN A 18 24.70 -26.40 10.93
C GLN A 18 23.46 -25.79 10.27
N MET A 19 22.45 -25.42 11.05
CA MET A 19 21.24 -24.80 10.53
C MET A 19 21.55 -23.42 9.94
N ALA A 20 21.16 -23.21 8.68
CA ALA A 20 21.26 -21.93 8.02
C ALA A 20 20.48 -20.87 8.81
N ARG A 21 21.15 -19.78 9.18
CA ARG A 21 20.54 -18.67 9.93
C ARG A 21 20.15 -17.51 9.04
N GLU A 22 20.82 -17.40 7.89
CA GLU A 22 20.62 -16.33 6.93
C GLU A 22 20.37 -16.89 5.53
N TYR A 23 19.64 -16.14 4.69
CA TYR A 23 19.29 -16.56 3.32
C TYR A 23 20.50 -16.92 2.45
N HIS A 24 21.61 -16.20 2.62
CA HIS A 24 22.84 -16.47 1.88
C HIS A 24 23.47 -17.84 2.20
N GLN A 25 23.14 -18.43 3.36
CA GLN A 25 23.59 -19.76 3.81
C GLN A 25 22.66 -20.88 3.33
N MET A 26 21.47 -20.55 2.85
CA MET A 26 20.47 -21.53 2.43
C MET A 26 20.84 -22.18 1.09
N SER A 27 20.47 -23.46 0.94
CA SER A 27 20.55 -24.15 -0.34
C SER A 27 19.59 -23.54 -1.36
N ASN A 28 19.86 -23.75 -2.66
CA ASN A 28 18.98 -23.25 -3.73
C ASN A 28 17.55 -23.80 -3.60
N ASP A 29 17.41 -25.08 -3.23
CA ASP A 29 16.10 -25.71 -3.07
C ASP A 29 15.29 -25.08 -1.92
N ALA A 30 15.94 -24.82 -0.78
CA ALA A 30 15.30 -24.13 0.34
C ALA A 30 14.87 -22.71 -0.04
N LEU A 31 15.73 -21.95 -0.75
CA LEU A 31 15.37 -20.63 -1.27
C LEU A 31 14.18 -20.68 -2.22
N LEU A 32 14.12 -21.66 -3.12
CA LEU A 32 12.98 -21.83 -4.02
C LEU A 32 11.68 -22.11 -3.26
N MET A 33 11.74 -22.87 -2.15
CA MET A 33 10.58 -23.07 -1.27
C MET A 33 10.11 -21.75 -0.63
N TYR A 34 11.01 -20.93 -0.12
CA TYR A 34 10.66 -19.61 0.46
C TYR A 34 10.15 -18.63 -0.60
N VAL A 35 10.74 -18.64 -1.80
CA VAL A 35 10.25 -17.88 -2.96
C VAL A 35 8.83 -18.32 -3.33
N ALA A 36 8.53 -19.61 -3.35
CA ALA A 36 7.18 -20.11 -3.62
C ALA A 36 6.16 -19.67 -2.56
N GLN A 37 6.60 -19.44 -1.32
CA GLN A 37 5.79 -18.87 -0.24
C GLN A 37 5.63 -17.35 -0.33
N GLY A 38 6.35 -16.69 -1.25
CA GLY A 38 6.31 -15.25 -1.46
C GLY A 38 7.22 -14.45 -0.52
N ASP A 39 8.24 -15.08 0.06
CA ASP A 39 9.22 -14.38 0.91
C ASP A 39 10.12 -13.46 0.06
N HIS A 40 10.07 -12.16 0.35
CA HIS A 40 10.79 -11.16 -0.41
C HIS A 40 12.31 -11.27 -0.26
N ASP A 41 12.81 -11.62 0.93
CA ASP A 41 14.24 -11.72 1.17
C ASP A 41 14.82 -12.94 0.44
N ALA A 42 14.04 -14.02 0.33
CA ALA A 42 14.40 -15.16 -0.51
C ALA A 42 14.43 -14.79 -2.00
N HIS A 43 13.48 -14.00 -2.49
CA HIS A 43 13.53 -13.46 -3.87
C HIS A 43 14.74 -12.55 -4.09
N ARG A 44 15.10 -11.75 -3.10
CA ARG A 44 16.26 -10.85 -3.12
C ARG A 44 17.56 -11.63 -3.22
N GLU A 45 17.75 -12.66 -2.38
CA GLU A 45 18.91 -13.55 -2.42
C GLU A 45 18.98 -14.33 -3.75
N ARG A 46 17.85 -14.84 -4.25
CA ARG A 46 17.80 -15.52 -5.56
C ARG A 46 18.24 -14.61 -6.70
N LEU A 47 17.78 -13.35 -6.72
CA LEU A 47 18.21 -12.36 -7.70
C LEU A 47 19.70 -12.01 -7.51
N LEU A 48 20.17 -11.93 -6.28
CA LEU A 48 21.58 -11.68 -6.00
C LEU A 48 22.48 -12.78 -6.59
N ARG A 49 22.12 -14.05 -6.42
CA ARG A 49 22.85 -15.18 -7.02
C ARG A 49 22.84 -15.14 -8.55
N GLU A 50 21.72 -14.76 -9.16
CA GLU A 50 21.62 -14.53 -10.60
C GLU A 50 22.61 -13.45 -11.06
N ILE A 51 22.66 -12.31 -10.37
CA ILE A 51 23.61 -11.22 -10.68
C ILE A 51 25.05 -11.71 -10.58
N MET A 52 25.39 -12.46 -9.52
CA MET A 52 26.74 -13.03 -9.35
C MET A 52 27.13 -13.92 -10.51
N VAL A 53 26.22 -14.79 -10.98
CA VAL A 53 26.47 -15.72 -12.09
C VAL A 53 26.57 -15.00 -13.42
N VAL A 54 25.65 -14.07 -13.72
CA VAL A 54 25.59 -13.37 -15.01
C VAL A 54 26.71 -12.34 -15.14
N ASP A 55 26.99 -11.56 -14.10
CA ASP A 55 28.01 -10.51 -14.14
C ASP A 55 29.41 -11.04 -13.74
N ASN A 56 29.50 -12.28 -13.24
CA ASN A 56 30.72 -12.88 -12.71
C ASN A 56 31.40 -12.01 -11.63
N VAL A 57 30.61 -11.54 -10.66
CA VAL A 57 31.06 -10.61 -9.62
C VAL A 57 30.99 -11.21 -8.22
N THR A 58 31.70 -10.59 -7.28
CA THR A 58 31.63 -10.99 -5.87
C THR A 58 30.25 -10.66 -5.27
N TRP A 59 29.89 -11.36 -4.20
CA TRP A 59 28.65 -11.12 -3.46
C TRP A 59 28.47 -9.66 -3.03
N LYS A 60 29.55 -8.98 -2.63
CA LYS A 60 29.53 -7.57 -2.22
C LYS A 60 29.20 -6.64 -3.39
N ASP A 61 29.69 -6.94 -4.59
CA ASP A 61 29.42 -6.13 -5.78
C ASP A 61 28.04 -6.42 -6.37
N ALA A 62 27.58 -7.67 -6.30
CA ALA A 62 26.21 -8.04 -6.62
C ALA A 62 25.19 -7.28 -5.75
N HIS A 63 25.50 -7.06 -4.47
CA HIS A 63 24.68 -6.23 -3.59
C HIS A 63 24.53 -4.79 -4.07
N LYS A 64 25.59 -4.19 -4.61
CA LYS A 64 25.52 -2.82 -5.16
C LYS A 64 24.54 -2.78 -6.34
N ARG A 65 24.66 -3.74 -7.26
CA ARG A 65 23.73 -3.88 -8.40
C ARG A 65 22.30 -4.13 -7.96
N LEU A 66 22.11 -4.99 -6.97
CA LEU A 66 20.79 -5.27 -6.42
C LEU A 66 20.14 -4.02 -5.80
N ASN A 67 20.92 -3.22 -5.06
CA ASN A 67 20.43 -1.96 -4.49
C ASN A 67 20.08 -0.94 -5.59
N GLU A 68 20.84 -0.89 -6.69
CA GLU A 68 20.50 -0.08 -7.87
C GLU A 68 19.17 -0.52 -8.50
N MET A 69 18.98 -1.83 -8.66
CA MET A 69 17.73 -2.42 -9.17
C MET A 69 16.55 -2.15 -8.24
N GLU A 70 16.76 -2.23 -6.92
CA GLU A 70 15.74 -1.93 -5.92
C GLU A 70 15.33 -0.45 -5.98
N ALA A 71 16.29 0.46 -6.06
CA ALA A 71 16.02 1.89 -6.25
C ALA A 71 15.31 2.17 -7.59
N ALA A 72 15.67 1.47 -8.66
CA ALA A 72 14.98 1.55 -9.96
C ALA A 72 13.55 0.98 -9.91
N SER A 73 13.31 -0.06 -9.12
CA SER A 73 11.98 -0.62 -8.86
C SER A 73 11.09 0.39 -8.12
N LYS A 74 11.67 1.12 -7.14
CA LYS A 74 10.98 2.13 -6.33
C LYS A 74 10.71 3.46 -7.07
N ARG A 75 11.44 3.75 -8.16
CA ARG A 75 11.25 4.99 -8.96
C ARG A 75 9.84 5.07 -9.57
N GLY A 76 9.19 6.24 -9.47
CA GLY A 76 7.83 6.46 -9.98
C GLY A 76 6.71 5.89 -9.12
N MET A 77 7.02 5.21 -8.00
CA MET A 77 5.99 4.73 -7.08
C MET A 77 5.26 5.86 -6.34
N PHE A 78 5.91 7.03 -6.18
CA PHE A 78 5.28 8.19 -5.56
C PHE A 78 3.94 8.51 -6.23
N ILE A 79 3.92 8.57 -7.58
CA ILE A 79 2.73 8.85 -8.39
C ILE A 79 1.61 7.84 -8.10
N ALA A 80 1.94 6.57 -7.90
CA ALA A 80 0.94 5.54 -7.58
C ALA A 80 0.33 5.69 -6.17
N THR A 81 1.07 6.29 -5.23
CA THR A 81 0.60 6.53 -3.85
C THR A 81 -0.11 7.87 -3.66
N VAL A 82 0.05 8.80 -4.61
CA VAL A 82 -0.54 10.14 -4.54
C VAL A 82 -2.05 10.10 -4.29
N PRO A 83 -2.87 9.32 -5.03
CA PRO A 83 -4.32 9.32 -4.81
C PRO A 83 -4.74 8.97 -3.37
N PHE A 84 -4.04 8.02 -2.74
CA PHE A 84 -4.30 7.63 -1.36
C PHE A 84 -3.95 8.75 -0.38
N LYS A 85 -2.78 9.37 -0.55
CA LYS A 85 -2.33 10.47 0.30
C LYS A 85 -3.21 11.71 0.12
N THR A 86 -3.61 12.01 -1.11
CA THR A 86 -4.54 13.09 -1.43
C THR A 86 -5.90 12.85 -0.80
N GLY A 87 -6.44 11.63 -0.88
CA GLY A 87 -7.72 11.29 -0.22
C GLY A 87 -7.68 11.50 1.29
N ILE A 88 -6.60 11.06 1.96
CA ILE A 88 -6.42 11.27 3.40
C ILE A 88 -6.31 12.77 3.72
N ALA A 89 -5.47 13.51 2.99
CA ALA A 89 -5.28 14.94 3.21
C ALA A 89 -6.57 15.73 2.99
N LEU A 90 -7.29 15.47 1.90
CA LEU A 90 -8.59 16.11 1.62
C LEU A 90 -9.64 15.76 2.68
N GLY A 91 -9.66 14.52 3.17
CA GLY A 91 -10.56 14.12 4.25
C GLY A 91 -10.29 14.87 5.55
N VAL A 92 -9.02 14.98 5.96
CA VAL A 92 -8.62 15.70 7.17
C VAL A 92 -8.90 17.20 7.02
N VAL A 93 -8.41 17.83 5.95
CA VAL A 93 -8.63 19.26 5.71
C VAL A 93 -10.12 19.57 5.57
N GLY A 94 -10.86 18.74 4.83
CA GLY A 94 -12.31 18.88 4.67
C GLY A 94 -13.05 18.79 6.00
N SER A 95 -12.67 17.87 6.88
CA SER A 95 -13.31 17.74 8.21
C SER A 95 -13.11 18.98 9.09
N ILE A 96 -11.92 19.59 9.04
CA ILE A 96 -11.61 20.82 9.79
C ILE A 96 -12.32 22.02 9.16
N ALA A 97 -12.31 22.13 7.83
CA ALA A 97 -12.95 23.23 7.11
C ALA A 97 -14.49 23.18 7.17
N ALA A 98 -15.09 22.00 7.34
CA ALA A 98 -16.53 21.84 7.45
C ALA A 98 -17.12 22.49 8.72
N VAL A 99 -16.35 22.56 9.82
CA VAL A 99 -16.83 23.14 11.08
C VAL A 99 -17.22 24.62 10.93
N PRO A 100 -16.34 25.54 10.49
CA PRO A 100 -16.74 26.93 10.29
C PRO A 100 -17.77 27.08 9.16
N LEU A 101 -17.73 26.23 8.13
CA LEU A 101 -18.67 26.31 7.01
C LEU A 101 -20.13 26.04 7.44
N VAL A 102 -20.32 25.18 8.44
CA VAL A 102 -21.65 24.77 8.93
C VAL A 102 -22.11 25.60 10.12
N PHE A 103 -21.21 25.95 11.04
CA PHE A 103 -21.58 26.54 12.34
C PHE A 103 -21.27 28.03 12.47
N GLN A 104 -20.55 28.65 11.52
CA GLN A 104 -20.25 30.09 11.54
C GLN A 104 -21.08 30.82 10.48
N LEU A 105 -21.92 31.77 10.94
CA LEU A 105 -22.87 32.49 10.09
C LEU A 105 -22.21 33.19 8.90
N ASP A 106 -21.14 33.95 9.11
CA ASP A 106 -20.46 34.69 8.04
C ASP A 106 -19.94 33.77 6.93
N THR A 107 -19.32 32.65 7.31
CA THR A 107 -18.77 31.67 6.37
C THR A 107 -19.89 30.95 5.62
N ALA A 108 -20.99 30.63 6.30
CA ALA A 108 -22.17 30.01 5.71
C ALA A 108 -22.90 30.94 4.75
N LEU A 109 -23.07 32.22 5.10
CA LEU A 109 -23.66 33.24 4.24
C LEU A 109 -22.81 33.47 2.99
N TRP A 110 -21.49 33.59 3.15
CA TRP A 110 -20.56 33.68 2.03
C TRP A 110 -20.70 32.47 1.10
N PHE A 111 -20.68 31.25 1.63
CA PHE A 111 -20.81 30.06 0.79
C PHE A 111 -22.17 29.97 0.09
N ASN A 112 -23.23 30.36 0.80
CA ASN A 112 -24.57 30.40 0.26
C ASN A 112 -24.68 31.41 -0.90
N GLU A 113 -24.13 32.62 -0.75
CA GLU A 113 -24.16 33.66 -1.78
C GLU A 113 -23.49 33.21 -3.09
N TYR A 114 -22.36 32.51 -3.00
CA TYR A 114 -21.56 32.14 -4.18
C TYR A 114 -21.90 30.77 -4.79
N PHE A 115 -22.39 29.80 -4.00
CA PHE A 115 -22.51 28.40 -4.45
C PHE A 115 -23.91 27.79 -4.36
N VAL A 116 -24.69 28.11 -3.34
CA VAL A 116 -25.94 27.39 -3.03
C VAL A 116 -27.16 28.19 -3.43
N THR A 117 -27.14 29.49 -3.17
CA THR A 117 -28.23 30.44 -3.47
C THR A 117 -29.57 30.08 -2.82
N ALA A 118 -29.54 29.44 -1.65
CA ALA A 118 -30.75 29.14 -0.87
C ALA A 118 -31.26 30.40 -0.14
N ASP A 119 -32.55 30.42 0.17
CA ASP A 119 -33.16 31.49 0.94
C ASP A 119 -32.53 31.56 2.35
N VAL A 120 -32.17 32.78 2.75
CA VAL A 120 -31.61 33.04 4.08
C VAL A 120 -32.75 33.02 5.09
N ALA A 121 -32.57 32.27 6.18
CA ALA A 121 -33.54 32.21 7.26
C ALA A 121 -33.75 33.57 7.92
N GLU A 122 -34.87 33.73 8.64
CA GLU A 122 -35.11 34.97 9.39
C GLU A 122 -34.02 35.18 10.45
N PRO A 123 -33.64 36.43 10.76
CA PRO A 123 -32.54 36.70 11.71
C PRO A 123 -32.72 36.06 13.09
N GLU A 124 -33.97 35.87 13.53
CA GLU A 124 -34.32 35.22 14.80
C GLU A 124 -33.91 33.73 14.83
N ASP A 125 -33.84 33.08 13.66
CA ASP A 125 -33.44 31.68 13.49
C ASP A 125 -31.95 31.53 13.15
N LEU A 126 -31.11 32.54 13.40
CA LEU A 126 -29.67 32.52 13.10
C LEU A 126 -28.81 33.05 14.27
N GLU A 127 -29.38 33.17 15.47
CA GLU A 127 -28.71 33.78 16.63
C GLU A 127 -27.66 32.85 17.25
N THR A 128 -27.89 31.54 17.19
CA THR A 128 -27.00 30.53 17.73
C THR A 128 -26.31 29.72 16.64
N TRP A 129 -25.08 29.28 16.92
CA TRP A 129 -24.33 28.37 16.05
C TRP A 129 -25.10 27.09 15.66
N LEU A 130 -26.02 26.60 16.50
CA LEU A 130 -26.82 25.40 16.22
C LEU A 130 -27.95 25.70 15.23
N GLU A 131 -28.56 26.88 15.30
CA GLU A 131 -29.59 27.32 14.35
C GLU A 131 -28.98 27.58 12.97
N VAL A 132 -27.79 28.21 12.92
CA VAL A 132 -26.98 28.31 11.70
C VAL A 132 -26.68 26.92 11.13
N GLY A 133 -26.32 25.97 12.00
CA GLY A 133 -26.10 24.57 11.62
C GLY A 133 -27.37 23.90 11.05
N ALA A 134 -28.53 24.14 11.64
CA ALA A 134 -29.80 23.61 11.17
C ALA A 134 -30.18 24.16 9.79
N TRP A 135 -30.00 25.48 9.58
CA TRP A 135 -30.22 26.11 8.27
C TRP A 135 -29.25 25.57 7.21
N THR A 136 -27.95 25.51 7.51
CA THR A 136 -26.95 24.99 6.56
C THR A 136 -27.17 23.53 6.20
N TRP A 137 -27.67 22.72 7.14
CA TRP A 137 -27.96 21.31 6.89
C TRP A 137 -29.06 21.11 5.85
N ASN A 138 -30.09 21.96 5.82
CA ASN A 138 -31.23 21.84 4.91
C ASN A 138 -30.82 21.80 3.43
N TRP A 139 -29.80 22.56 3.04
CA TRP A 139 -29.31 22.58 1.66
C TRP A 139 -28.09 21.67 1.42
N MET A 140 -27.45 21.19 2.48
CA MET A 140 -26.35 20.20 2.39
C MET A 140 -26.86 18.75 2.32
N GLU A 141 -28.05 18.46 2.84
CA GLU A 141 -28.61 17.11 2.91
C GLU A 141 -28.70 16.42 1.52
N PRO A 142 -29.25 17.03 0.45
CA PRO A 142 -29.37 16.35 -0.84
C PRO A 142 -28.00 16.00 -1.48
N PRO A 143 -27.02 16.93 -1.55
CA PRO A 143 -25.68 16.60 -2.06
C PRO A 143 -24.94 15.55 -1.24
N ILE A 144 -25.00 15.62 0.10
CA ILE A 144 -24.34 14.65 0.98
C ILE A 144 -24.99 13.27 0.82
N GLY A 145 -26.32 13.20 0.72
CA GLY A 145 -27.05 11.95 0.49
C GLY A 145 -26.60 11.27 -0.81
N GLN A 146 -26.55 12.03 -1.91
CA GLN A 146 -26.10 11.51 -3.21
C GLN A 146 -24.63 11.06 -3.19
N LEU A 147 -23.74 11.85 -2.59
CA LEU A 147 -22.32 11.50 -2.44
C LEU A 147 -22.13 10.25 -1.60
N SER A 148 -22.87 10.13 -0.49
CA SER A 148 -22.84 8.95 0.39
C SER A 148 -23.32 7.70 -0.35
N PHE A 149 -24.42 7.79 -1.10
CA PHE A 149 -24.91 6.67 -1.91
C PHE A 149 -23.92 6.25 -2.99
N LEU A 150 -23.29 7.21 -3.68
CA LEU A 150 -22.23 6.93 -4.65
C LEU A 150 -21.05 6.20 -4.00
N LEU A 151 -20.57 6.68 -2.85
CA LEU A 151 -19.46 6.05 -2.13
C LEU A 151 -19.82 4.64 -1.66
N LEU A 152 -21.05 4.43 -1.18
CA LEU A 152 -21.55 3.10 -0.81
C LEU A 152 -21.59 2.16 -2.02
N CYS A 153 -22.05 2.62 -3.18
CA CYS A 153 -22.03 1.83 -4.42
C CYS A 153 -20.60 1.45 -4.82
N LEU A 154 -19.65 2.38 -4.71
CA LEU A 154 -18.23 2.12 -4.99
C LEU A 154 -17.60 1.14 -3.98
N GLN A 155 -17.95 1.25 -2.70
CA GLN A 155 -17.54 0.30 -1.67
C GLN A 155 -18.11 -1.10 -1.94
N PHE A 156 -19.38 -1.18 -2.31
CA PHE A 156 -20.03 -2.44 -2.70
C PHE A 156 -19.32 -3.05 -3.92
N ALA A 157 -19.11 -2.29 -4.99
CA ALA A 157 -18.39 -2.75 -6.18
C ALA A 157 -16.99 -3.25 -5.84
N ARG A 158 -16.25 -2.52 -4.98
CA ARG A 158 -14.94 -2.96 -4.48
C ARG A 158 -15.02 -4.27 -3.71
N ASN A 159 -15.99 -4.44 -2.84
CA ASN A 159 -16.17 -5.67 -2.07
C ASN A 159 -16.55 -6.85 -2.98
N GLN A 160 -17.38 -6.64 -4.00
CA GLN A 160 -17.69 -7.68 -4.99
C GLN A 160 -16.45 -8.08 -5.79
N MET A 161 -15.61 -7.12 -6.21
CA MET A 161 -14.33 -7.42 -6.85
C MET A 161 -13.41 -8.24 -5.94
N LEU A 162 -13.32 -7.89 -4.65
CA LEU A 162 -12.49 -8.63 -3.70
C LEU A 162 -13.02 -10.04 -3.43
N ASN A 163 -14.33 -10.22 -3.32
CA ASN A 163 -14.96 -11.54 -3.15
C ASN A 163 -14.74 -12.44 -4.37
N TYR A 164 -14.70 -11.85 -5.57
CA TYR A 164 -14.32 -12.54 -6.81
C TYR A 164 -12.80 -12.83 -6.90
N GLY A 165 -12.01 -12.41 -5.90
CA GLY A 165 -10.55 -12.54 -5.92
C GLY A 165 -9.84 -11.55 -6.85
N ALA A 166 -10.58 -10.63 -7.48
CA ALA A 166 -9.99 -9.61 -8.34
C ALA A 166 -9.27 -8.55 -7.48
N LYS A 167 -7.94 -8.48 -7.64
CA LYS A 167 -7.10 -7.39 -7.10
C LYS A 167 -6.59 -6.49 -8.24
N PRO A 168 -7.48 -5.83 -9.00
CA PRO A 168 -7.16 -5.28 -10.31
C PRO A 168 -6.05 -4.22 -10.26
N TYR A 169 -6.11 -3.30 -9.29
CA TYR A 169 -5.17 -2.19 -9.23
C TYR A 169 -3.78 -2.61 -8.74
N THR A 170 -3.71 -3.39 -7.66
CA THR A 170 -2.43 -3.82 -7.09
C THR A 170 -1.70 -4.80 -8.00
N ALA A 171 -2.40 -5.75 -8.60
CA ALA A 171 -1.78 -6.74 -9.49
C ALA A 171 -1.26 -6.08 -10.78
N ARG A 172 -2.07 -5.22 -11.42
CA ARG A 172 -1.67 -4.51 -12.64
C ARG A 172 -0.48 -3.59 -12.40
N LEU A 173 -0.44 -2.89 -11.28
CA LEU A 173 0.69 -2.03 -10.93
C LEU A 173 1.97 -2.83 -10.67
N LYS A 174 1.86 -3.97 -9.95
CA LYS A 174 2.98 -4.90 -9.73
C LYS A 174 3.54 -5.44 -11.05
N GLN A 175 2.66 -5.85 -11.97
CA GLN A 175 3.04 -6.34 -13.30
C GLN A 175 3.70 -5.24 -14.15
N TYR A 176 3.17 -4.02 -14.14
CA TYR A 176 3.77 -2.89 -14.84
C TYR A 176 5.18 -2.59 -14.31
N ARG A 177 5.36 -2.58 -12.99
CA ARG A 177 6.67 -2.41 -12.34
C ARG A 177 7.64 -3.52 -12.74
N ALA A 178 7.19 -4.77 -12.68
CA ALA A 178 7.98 -5.92 -13.08
C ALA A 178 8.41 -5.85 -14.55
N GLY A 179 7.49 -5.53 -15.45
CA GLY A 179 7.78 -5.36 -16.88
C GLY A 179 8.79 -4.24 -17.14
N ARG A 180 8.65 -3.10 -16.46
CA ARG A 180 9.61 -1.99 -16.55
C ARG A 180 11.00 -2.40 -16.05
N LEU A 181 11.09 -3.08 -14.90
CA LEU A 181 12.37 -3.51 -14.36
C LEU A 181 13.05 -4.53 -15.28
N CYS A 182 12.29 -5.48 -15.84
CA CYS A 182 12.81 -6.42 -16.84
C CYS A 182 13.31 -5.71 -18.11
N GLY A 183 12.65 -4.63 -18.53
CA GLY A 183 13.11 -3.82 -19.66
C GLY A 183 14.40 -3.03 -19.39
N LEU A 184 14.63 -2.64 -18.13
CA LEU A 184 15.85 -1.94 -17.72
C LEU A 184 17.05 -2.89 -17.55
N TYR A 185 16.79 -4.15 -17.21
CA TYR A 185 17.84 -5.15 -16.96
C TYR A 185 17.60 -6.43 -17.77
N PRO A 186 17.70 -6.36 -19.11
CA PRO A 186 17.40 -7.48 -20.00
C PRO A 186 18.43 -8.62 -19.93
N GLN A 187 19.62 -8.39 -19.35
CA GLN A 187 20.68 -9.39 -19.24
C GLN A 187 20.38 -10.50 -18.21
N TYR A 188 19.50 -10.24 -17.24
CA TYR A 188 19.14 -11.22 -16.22
C TYR A 188 17.87 -11.98 -16.60
N SER A 189 17.66 -13.13 -15.98
CA SER A 189 16.43 -13.89 -16.16
C SER A 189 15.18 -13.06 -15.85
N ARG A 190 14.33 -12.89 -16.87
CA ARG A 190 13.07 -12.15 -16.78
C ARG A 190 12.16 -12.67 -15.67
N SER A 191 12.11 -13.98 -15.43
CA SER A 191 11.28 -14.56 -14.38
C SER A 191 11.76 -14.13 -12.99
N ILE A 192 13.06 -14.22 -12.73
CA ILE A 192 13.67 -13.86 -11.44
C ILE A 192 13.48 -12.37 -11.15
N VAL A 193 13.81 -11.50 -12.11
CA VAL A 193 13.65 -10.05 -11.97
C VAL A 193 12.19 -9.67 -11.76
N SER A 194 11.28 -10.31 -12.51
CA SER A 194 9.84 -10.06 -12.41
C SER A 194 9.28 -10.48 -11.04
N GLU A 195 9.67 -11.64 -10.54
CA GLU A 195 9.27 -12.15 -9.21
C GLU A 195 9.81 -11.27 -8.07
N PHE A 196 11.07 -10.84 -8.15
CA PHE A 196 11.64 -9.86 -7.21
C PHE A 196 10.86 -8.54 -7.23
N ALA A 197 10.58 -8.02 -8.43
CA ALA A 197 9.81 -6.80 -8.59
C ALA A 197 8.36 -6.95 -8.10
N MET A 198 7.76 -8.14 -8.10
CA MET A 198 6.41 -8.37 -7.60
C MET A 198 6.33 -8.58 -6.08
N SER A 199 7.39 -9.12 -5.48
CA SER A 199 7.48 -9.38 -4.03
C SER A 199 7.86 -8.13 -3.22
N CYS A 200 8.54 -7.16 -3.82
CA CYS A 200 8.98 -5.92 -3.15
C CYS A 200 7.79 -5.18 -2.49
N LYS A 201 7.89 -4.99 -1.17
CA LYS A 201 6.89 -4.32 -0.33
C LYS A 201 6.88 -2.80 -0.58
N TRP A 202 5.76 -2.17 -0.25
CA TRP A 202 5.50 -0.75 -0.53
C TRP A 202 5.98 0.19 0.60
N HIS A 203 6.17 -0.36 1.79
CA HIS A 203 6.55 0.36 2.99
C HIS A 203 7.59 -0.48 3.72
N ASP A 204 8.80 0.08 3.83
CA ASP A 204 9.75 -0.18 4.89
C ASP A 204 9.93 1.15 5.64
#